data_AF-A0A1B0UKZ5-F1
#
_entry.id   AF-A0A1B0UKZ5-F1
#
_cell.length_a   1.000
_cell.length_b   1.000
_cell.length_c   1.000
_cell.angle_alpha   90.00
_cell.angle_beta   90.00
_cell.angle_gamma   90.00
#
_symmetry.space_group_name_H-M   'P 1'
#
loop_
_entity.id
_entity.type
_entity.pdbx_description
1 polymer ?
#
loop_
_entity_poly.entity_id
_entity_poly.type
_entity_poly.pdbx_seq_one_letter_code
_entity_poly.pdbx_strand_id
1 'polypeptide(L)'
;MYNYFIIWRNQIVIVNHINALFFVSEEKGLKINTDIFETNILNLSIVIGLLVYYGRTALADAIKNHKETILKNIQEAESKFKEAEENLLSARKNLETAKNKAEDIKNQGTILSKETLKSLLEAIDDDIKRLKKINLSTIKLEEEKSINEICLKLTNLSLSTAVEKINKKLNSTYQKKVITQTIDKLSSKVVSVPLK
;
A
#
# COMPACT_ATOMS: atom_id res chain seq x y z
N MET A 1 3.10 -1.51 -70.50
CA MET A 1 3.11 -2.63 -71.45
C MET A 1 4.36 -2.65 -72.35
N TYR A 2 4.83 -1.50 -72.86
CA TYR A 2 6.03 -1.42 -73.73
C TYR A 2 7.36 -1.87 -73.08
N ASN A 3 7.58 -1.64 -71.78
CA ASN A 3 8.88 -1.88 -71.15
C ASN A 3 9.19 -3.38 -70.91
N TYR A 4 8.17 -4.20 -70.62
CA TYR A 4 8.32 -5.65 -70.51
C TYR A 4 8.63 -6.33 -71.85
N PHE A 5 8.13 -5.78 -72.96
CA PHE A 5 8.38 -6.30 -74.30
C PHE A 5 9.83 -6.06 -74.76
N ILE A 6 10.44 -4.95 -74.35
CA ILE A 6 11.85 -4.63 -74.64
C ILE A 6 12.79 -5.53 -73.83
N ILE A 7 12.48 -5.76 -72.55
CA ILE A 7 13.26 -6.66 -71.68
C ILE A 7 13.19 -8.11 -72.21
N TRP A 8 12.00 -8.57 -72.62
CA TRP A 8 11.84 -9.92 -73.17
C TRP A 8 12.53 -10.10 -74.53
N ARG A 9 12.49 -9.08 -75.40
CA ARG A 9 13.27 -9.07 -76.66
C ARG A 9 14.77 -9.10 -76.42
N ASN A 10 15.30 -8.36 -75.44
CA ASN A 10 16.72 -8.39 -75.12
C ASN A 10 17.16 -9.73 -74.52
N GLN A 11 16.34 -10.36 -73.68
CA GLN A 11 16.63 -11.69 -73.14
C GLN A 11 16.74 -12.74 -74.27
N ILE A 12 15.87 -12.67 -75.28
CA ILE A 12 15.85 -13.60 -76.43
C ILE A 12 17.04 -13.40 -77.36
N VAL A 13 17.44 -12.14 -77.62
CA VAL A 13 18.62 -11.85 -78.45
C VAL A 13 19.91 -12.35 -77.77
N ILE A 14 20.01 -12.21 -76.44
CA ILE A 14 21.15 -12.72 -75.67
C ILE A 14 21.18 -14.25 -75.67
N VAL A 15 20.03 -14.92 -75.48
CA VAL A 15 19.93 -16.39 -75.53
C VAL A 15 20.27 -16.94 -76.93
N ASN A 16 19.86 -16.26 -78.00
CA ASN A 16 20.24 -16.65 -79.36
C ASN A 16 21.74 -16.46 -79.65
N HIS A 17 22.38 -15.41 -79.12
CA HIS A 17 23.83 -15.25 -79.24
C HIS A 17 24.61 -16.32 -78.48
N ILE A 18 24.10 -16.76 -77.32
CA ILE A 18 24.70 -17.85 -76.54
C ILE A 18 24.56 -19.20 -77.27
N ASN A 19 23.40 -19.47 -77.89
CA ASN A 19 23.19 -20.70 -78.66
C ASN A 19 23.97 -20.72 -79.99
N ALA A 20 24.16 -19.58 -80.66
CA ALA A 20 24.95 -19.50 -81.89
C ALA A 20 26.46 -19.78 -81.65
N LEU A 21 26.93 -19.57 -80.42
CA LEU A 21 28.31 -19.85 -80.01
C LEU A 21 28.54 -21.31 -79.57
N PHE A 22 27.49 -22.13 -79.42
CA PHE A 22 27.60 -23.49 -78.88
C PHE A 22 27.63 -24.61 -79.95
N PHE A 23 27.57 -24.26 -81.24
CA PHE A 23 27.57 -25.26 -82.33
C PHE A 23 28.81 -25.11 -83.20
N VAL A 24 29.87 -25.86 -82.88
CA VAL A 24 30.86 -26.46 -83.79
C VAL A 24 31.85 -27.25 -82.93
N SER A 25 31.88 -28.57 -83.10
CA SER A 25 33.10 -29.39 -83.05
C SER A 25 32.77 -30.83 -83.47
N GLU A 26 33.26 -31.21 -84.65
CA GLU A 26 33.31 -32.57 -85.18
C GLU A 26 34.67 -33.19 -84.82
N GLU A 27 34.70 -34.50 -84.58
CA GLU A 27 35.87 -35.23 -84.06
C GLU A 27 37.10 -35.23 -84.98
N LYS A 28 38.31 -35.08 -84.41
CA LYS A 28 39.47 -36.02 -84.54
C LYS A 28 40.82 -35.36 -84.16
N GLY A 29 41.54 -36.01 -83.23
CA GLY A 29 43.02 -35.99 -83.16
C GLY A 29 43.66 -34.97 -82.21
N LEU A 30 44.51 -35.46 -81.30
CA LEU A 30 45.41 -34.63 -80.48
C LEU A 30 46.49 -33.98 -81.37
N LYS A 31 46.14 -32.85 -81.98
CA LYS A 31 47.07 -31.79 -82.39
C LYS A 31 47.11 -30.77 -81.27
N ILE A 32 48.29 -30.31 -80.86
CA ILE A 32 48.40 -29.17 -79.92
C ILE A 32 47.95 -27.93 -80.69
N ASN A 33 46.68 -27.59 -80.52
CA ASN A 33 45.98 -26.57 -81.25
C ASN A 33 46.17 -25.23 -80.52
N THR A 34 46.62 -24.17 -81.19
CA THR A 34 46.64 -22.82 -80.60
C THR A 34 45.24 -22.31 -80.22
N ASP A 35 44.17 -22.97 -80.71
CA ASP A 35 42.78 -22.81 -80.27
C ASP A 35 42.55 -23.03 -78.77
N ILE A 36 43.41 -23.80 -78.08
CA ILE A 36 43.25 -24.06 -76.63
C ILE A 36 43.61 -22.80 -75.82
N PHE A 37 44.55 -22.00 -76.28
CA PHE A 37 44.95 -20.76 -75.61
C PHE A 37 44.06 -19.59 -76.01
N GLU A 38 43.59 -19.52 -77.24
CA GLU A 38 42.87 -18.34 -77.71
C GLU A 38 41.38 -18.40 -77.34
N THR A 39 40.70 -19.52 -77.58
CA THR A 39 39.24 -19.62 -77.40
C THR A 39 38.83 -19.96 -75.95
N ASN A 40 39.53 -20.88 -75.27
CA ASN A 40 39.19 -21.25 -73.89
C ASN A 40 39.62 -20.18 -72.87
N ILE A 41 40.79 -19.54 -73.04
CA ILE A 41 41.22 -18.46 -72.12
C ILE A 41 40.34 -17.23 -72.30
N LEU A 42 39.95 -16.90 -73.55
CA LEU A 42 39.02 -15.80 -73.79
C LEU A 42 37.65 -16.05 -73.14
N ASN A 43 37.08 -17.26 -73.29
CA ASN A 43 35.82 -17.63 -72.64
C ASN A 43 35.93 -17.61 -71.10
N LEU A 44 37.00 -18.20 -70.55
CA LEU A 44 37.25 -18.21 -69.11
C LEU A 44 37.45 -16.79 -68.56
N SER A 45 38.15 -15.91 -69.30
CA SER A 45 38.35 -14.52 -68.90
C SER A 45 37.05 -13.73 -68.88
N ILE A 46 36.11 -13.99 -69.81
CA ILE A 46 34.78 -13.37 -69.81
C ILE A 46 33.98 -13.84 -68.58
N VAL A 47 33.97 -15.14 -68.30
CA VAL A 47 33.28 -15.71 -67.12
C VAL A 47 33.87 -15.19 -65.81
N ILE A 48 35.20 -15.15 -65.68
CA ILE A 48 35.89 -14.59 -64.52
C ILE A 48 35.58 -13.09 -64.39
N GLY A 49 35.60 -12.34 -65.49
CA GLY A 49 35.27 -10.91 -65.49
C GLY A 49 33.86 -10.63 -64.97
N LEU A 50 32.86 -11.39 -65.44
CA LEU A 50 31.48 -11.30 -64.95
C LEU A 50 31.39 -11.72 -63.48
N LEU A 51 32.04 -12.81 -63.08
CA LEU A 51 32.02 -13.29 -61.70
C LEU A 51 32.64 -12.27 -60.73
N VAL A 52 33.77 -11.67 -61.09
CA VAL A 52 34.41 -10.63 -60.26
C VAL A 52 33.55 -9.38 -60.21
N TYR A 53 32.95 -8.98 -61.33
CA TYR A 53 32.09 -7.79 -61.39
C TYR A 53 30.85 -7.91 -60.48
N TYR A 54 30.11 -9.02 -60.56
CA TYR A 54 28.92 -9.25 -59.73
C TYR A 54 29.27 -9.72 -58.31
N GLY A 55 30.30 -10.55 -58.15
CA GLY A 55 30.70 -11.14 -56.89
C GLY A 55 31.33 -10.14 -55.92
N ARG A 56 32.08 -9.14 -56.40
CA ARG A 56 32.68 -8.14 -55.49
C ARG A 56 31.61 -7.36 -54.73
N THR A 57 30.48 -7.04 -55.37
CA THR A 57 29.42 -6.23 -54.77
C THR A 57 28.72 -7.01 -53.67
N ALA A 58 28.34 -8.27 -53.95
CA ALA A 58 27.72 -9.13 -52.94
C ALA A 58 28.64 -9.39 -51.73
N LEU A 59 29.94 -9.61 -51.95
CA LEU A 59 30.91 -9.79 -50.86
C LEU A 59 31.16 -8.50 -50.08
N ALA A 60 31.26 -7.35 -50.76
CA ALA A 60 31.43 -6.05 -50.12
C ALA A 60 30.22 -5.69 -49.25
N ASP A 61 29.00 -5.93 -49.74
CA ASP A 61 27.76 -5.70 -49.00
C ASP A 61 27.65 -6.61 -47.78
N ALA A 62 28.01 -7.89 -47.89
CA ALA A 62 28.05 -8.82 -46.76
C ALA A 62 29.03 -8.35 -45.67
N ILE A 63 30.26 -8.00 -46.04
CA ILE A 63 31.28 -7.52 -45.09
C ILE A 63 30.83 -6.20 -44.43
N LYS A 64 30.28 -5.29 -45.22
CA LYS A 64 29.76 -4.01 -44.71
C LYS A 64 28.62 -4.23 -43.71
N ASN A 65 27.64 -5.07 -44.04
CA ASN A 65 26.51 -5.38 -43.17
C ASN A 65 26.98 -6.05 -41.86
N HIS A 66 27.94 -6.97 -41.93
CA HIS A 66 28.53 -7.58 -40.73
C HIS A 66 29.25 -6.53 -39.86
N LYS A 67 30.05 -5.65 -40.47
CA LYS A 67 30.72 -4.56 -39.75
C LYS A 67 29.72 -3.62 -39.06
N GLU A 68 28.66 -3.22 -39.78
CA GLU A 68 27.60 -2.37 -39.24
C GLU A 68 26.85 -3.05 -38.08
N THR A 69 26.56 -4.36 -38.22
CA THR A 69 25.93 -5.14 -37.15
C THR A 69 26.80 -5.22 -35.90
N ILE A 70 28.10 -5.49 -36.05
CA ILE A 70 29.03 -5.52 -34.92
C ILE A 70 29.12 -4.15 -34.25
N LEU A 71 29.24 -3.08 -35.03
CA LEU A 71 29.32 -1.72 -34.50
C LEU A 71 28.05 -1.34 -33.74
N LYS A 72 26.88 -1.68 -34.29
CA LYS A 72 25.59 -1.50 -33.61
C LYS A 72 25.52 -2.28 -32.30
N ASN A 73 25.91 -3.56 -32.31
CA ASN A 73 25.88 -4.38 -31.10
C ASN A 73 26.81 -3.85 -30.00
N ILE A 74 27.99 -3.32 -30.37
CA ILE A 74 28.92 -2.68 -29.42
C ILE A 74 28.29 -1.41 -28.83
N GLN A 75 27.72 -0.54 -29.67
CA GLN A 75 27.06 0.68 -29.21
C GLN A 75 25.86 0.38 -28.28
N GLU A 76 25.06 -0.63 -28.61
CA GLU A 76 23.95 -1.07 -27.76
C GLU A 76 24.44 -1.64 -26.43
N ALA A 77 25.52 -2.42 -26.44
CA ALA A 77 26.12 -2.96 -25.21
C ALA A 77 26.68 -1.85 -24.31
N GLU A 78 27.36 -0.86 -24.89
CA GLU A 78 27.89 0.30 -24.16
C GLU A 78 26.76 1.14 -23.55
N SER A 79 25.70 1.40 -24.32
CA SER A 79 24.51 2.11 -23.84
C SER A 79 23.85 1.40 -22.66
N LYS A 80 23.63 0.07 -22.78
CA LYS A 80 23.07 -0.76 -21.70
C LYS A 80 23.97 -0.80 -20.47
N PHE A 81 25.28 -0.85 -20.66
CA PHE A 81 26.24 -0.83 -19.56
C PHE A 81 26.13 0.48 -18.78
N LYS A 82 26.12 1.62 -19.49
CA LYS A 82 25.99 2.95 -18.88
C LYS A 82 24.65 3.11 -18.15
N GLU A 83 23.56 2.67 -18.76
CA GLU A 83 22.23 2.68 -18.13
C GLU A 83 22.21 1.83 -16.84
N ALA A 84 22.82 0.64 -16.87
CA ALA A 84 22.92 -0.22 -15.70
C ALA A 84 23.76 0.42 -14.58
N GLU A 85 24.84 1.12 -14.92
CA GLU A 85 25.67 1.86 -13.97
C GLU A 85 24.89 3.01 -13.31
N GLU A 86 24.17 3.82 -14.10
CA GLU A 86 23.32 4.91 -13.61
C GLU A 86 22.19 4.38 -12.70
N ASN A 87 21.55 3.28 -13.11
CA ASN A 87 20.53 2.60 -12.32
C ASN A 87 21.10 2.05 -11.00
N LEU A 88 22.31 1.50 -11.01
CA LEU A 88 22.97 1.02 -9.80
C LEU A 88 23.32 2.17 -8.84
N LEU A 89 23.82 3.29 -9.36
CA LEU A 89 24.12 4.48 -8.56
C LEU A 89 22.86 5.05 -7.90
N SER A 90 21.78 5.19 -8.66
CA SER A 90 20.49 5.67 -8.12
C SER A 90 19.91 4.70 -7.09
N ALA A 91 19.97 3.39 -7.33
CA ALA A 91 19.53 2.36 -6.38
C ALA A 91 20.32 2.42 -5.07
N ARG A 92 21.65 2.62 -5.13
CA ARG A 92 22.49 2.78 -3.94
C ARG A 92 22.10 4.01 -3.13
N LYS A 93 21.90 5.16 -3.79
CA LYS A 93 21.45 6.40 -3.13
C LYS A 93 20.08 6.23 -2.47
N ASN A 94 19.14 5.57 -3.15
CA ASN A 94 17.82 5.28 -2.62
C ASN A 94 17.90 4.35 -1.40
N LEU A 95 18.77 3.34 -1.45
CA LEU A 95 19.01 2.43 -0.33
C LEU A 95 19.58 3.14 0.89
N GLU A 96 20.54 4.04 0.71
CA GLU A 96 21.11 4.84 1.80
C GLU A 96 20.04 5.75 2.44
N THR A 97 19.24 6.43 1.60
CA THR A 97 18.14 7.27 2.06
C THR A 97 17.09 6.45 2.82
N ALA A 98 16.75 5.26 2.33
CA ALA A 98 15.81 4.36 2.98
C ALA A 98 16.32 3.84 4.33
N LYS A 99 17.63 3.55 4.44
CA LYS A 99 18.26 3.16 5.71
C LYS A 99 18.17 4.27 6.75
N ASN A 100 18.54 5.49 6.38
CA ASN A 100 18.47 6.65 7.28
C ASN A 100 17.03 6.89 7.74
N LYS A 101 16.07 6.86 6.81
CA LYS A 101 14.64 7.01 7.14
C LYS A 101 14.13 5.89 8.06
N ALA A 102 14.58 4.66 7.88
CA ALA A 102 14.22 3.55 8.75
C ALA A 102 14.78 3.74 10.17
N GLU A 103 16.00 4.24 10.30
CA GLU A 103 16.60 4.57 11.60
C GLU A 103 15.87 5.73 12.29
N ASP A 104 15.51 6.78 11.55
CA ASP A 104 14.71 7.89 12.05
C ASP A 104 13.34 7.41 12.57
N ILE A 105 12.64 6.56 11.81
CA ILE A 105 11.35 5.99 12.22
C ILE A 105 11.51 5.16 13.49
N LYS A 106 12.58 4.36 13.60
CA LYS A 106 12.85 3.57 14.81
C LYS A 106 13.10 4.45 16.03
N ASN A 107 13.86 5.52 15.87
CA ASN A 107 14.16 6.47 16.94
C ASN A 107 12.91 7.23 17.38
N GLN A 108 12.14 7.76 16.42
CA GLN A 108 10.86 8.43 16.67
C GLN A 108 9.86 7.49 17.36
N GLY A 109 9.74 6.23 16.91
CA GLY A 109 8.87 5.24 17.53
C GLY A 109 9.24 4.97 18.99
N THR A 110 10.54 4.93 19.31
CA THR A 110 11.02 4.74 20.68
C THR A 110 10.68 5.94 21.58
N ILE A 111 10.85 7.16 21.08
CA ILE A 111 10.51 8.40 21.80
C ILE A 111 9.00 8.45 22.05
N LEU A 112 8.20 8.29 20.99
CA LEU A 112 6.75 8.34 21.06
C LEU A 112 6.19 7.29 22.02
N SER A 113 6.73 6.07 22.00
CA SER A 113 6.33 5.01 22.93
C SER A 113 6.57 5.41 24.39
N LYS A 114 7.72 6.00 24.71
CA LYS A 114 8.04 6.48 26.07
C LYS A 114 7.12 7.62 26.50
N GLU A 115 6.89 8.59 25.63
CA GLU A 115 6.01 9.72 25.90
C GLU A 115 4.55 9.28 26.10
N THR A 116 4.07 8.38 25.24
CA THR A 116 2.73 7.80 25.34
C THR A 116 2.55 7.01 26.64
N LEU A 117 3.53 6.19 27.01
CA LEU A 117 3.50 5.45 28.27
C LEU A 117 3.47 6.40 29.47
N LYS A 118 4.28 7.46 29.45
CA LYS A 118 4.29 8.47 30.52
C LYS A 118 2.92 9.15 30.65
N SER A 119 2.37 9.66 29.55
CA SER A 119 1.07 10.34 29.56
C SER A 119 -0.07 9.39 29.98
N LEU A 120 -0.02 8.13 29.55
CA LEU A 120 -0.99 7.12 29.96
C LEU A 120 -0.92 6.85 31.48
N LEU A 121 0.28 6.73 32.05
CA LEU A 121 0.45 6.54 33.49
C LEU A 121 -0.06 7.74 34.29
N GLU A 122 0.19 8.96 33.83
CA GLU A 122 -0.34 10.19 34.45
C GLU A 122 -1.88 10.22 34.39
N ALA A 123 -2.47 9.88 33.24
CA ALA A 123 -3.92 9.79 33.09
C ALA A 123 -4.56 8.73 34.00
N ILE A 124 -3.92 7.56 34.12
CA ILE A 124 -4.37 6.48 35.02
C ILE A 124 -4.31 6.94 36.49
N ASP A 125 -3.24 7.62 36.91
CA ASP A 125 -3.12 8.11 38.28
C ASP A 125 -4.22 9.15 38.61
N ASP A 126 -4.51 10.05 37.69
CA ASP A 126 -5.60 11.02 37.85
C ASP A 126 -6.98 10.36 37.86
N ASP A 127 -7.19 9.34 37.04
CA ASP A 127 -8.43 8.54 37.07
C ASP A 127 -8.58 7.78 38.38
N ILE A 128 -7.52 7.20 38.93
CA ILE A 128 -7.54 6.55 40.25
C ILE A 128 -7.93 7.56 41.34
N LYS A 129 -7.33 8.76 41.34
CA LYS A 129 -7.69 9.82 42.31
C LYS A 129 -9.15 10.23 42.19
N ARG A 130 -9.63 10.42 40.95
CA ARG A 130 -11.02 10.78 40.65
C ARG A 130 -11.99 9.70 41.12
N LEU A 131 -11.73 8.43 40.78
CA LEU A 131 -12.53 7.28 41.21
C LEU A 131 -12.55 7.15 42.74
N LYS A 132 -11.41 7.31 43.40
CA LYS A 132 -11.34 7.30 44.86
C LYS A 132 -12.22 8.38 45.49
N LYS A 133 -12.17 9.61 44.94
CA LYS A 133 -13.01 10.73 45.40
C LYS A 133 -14.49 10.42 45.21
N ILE A 134 -14.89 9.90 44.05
CA ILE A 134 -16.28 9.54 43.77
C ILE A 134 -16.75 8.45 44.74
N ASN A 135 -15.98 7.37 44.89
CA ASN A 135 -16.33 6.27 45.79
C ASN A 135 -16.49 6.74 47.24
N LEU A 136 -15.61 7.60 47.74
CA LEU A 136 -15.75 8.15 49.09
C LEU A 136 -17.01 9.00 49.26
N SER A 137 -17.36 9.82 48.26
CA SER A 137 -18.60 10.59 48.27
C SER A 137 -19.84 9.68 48.21
N THR A 138 -19.80 8.62 47.38
CA THR A 138 -20.88 7.63 47.29
C THR A 138 -21.06 6.88 48.59
N ILE A 139 -19.98 6.43 49.24
CA ILE A 139 -20.05 5.75 50.54
C ILE A 139 -20.74 6.66 51.57
N LYS A 140 -20.31 7.92 51.68
CA LYS A 140 -20.93 8.87 52.62
C LYS A 140 -22.42 9.08 52.36
N LEU A 141 -22.79 9.22 51.08
CA LEU A 141 -24.18 9.40 50.69
C LEU A 141 -25.03 8.15 51.00
N GLU A 142 -24.49 6.96 50.80
CA GLU A 142 -25.17 5.71 51.16
C GLU A 142 -25.22 5.49 52.69
N GLU A 143 -24.20 5.90 53.43
CA GLU A 143 -24.21 5.92 54.91
C GLU A 143 -25.33 6.83 55.44
N GLU A 144 -25.44 8.07 54.92
CA GLU A 144 -26.50 9.00 55.31
C GLU A 144 -27.90 8.46 54.99
N LYS A 145 -28.08 7.86 53.81
CA LYS A 145 -29.34 7.19 53.44
C LYS A 145 -29.66 6.05 54.40
N SER A 146 -28.69 5.19 54.70
CA SER A 146 -28.88 4.04 55.59
C SER A 146 -29.27 4.47 57.00
N ILE A 147 -28.60 5.50 57.55
CA ILE A 147 -28.95 6.08 58.84
C ILE A 147 -30.39 6.59 58.82
N ASN A 148 -30.78 7.35 57.79
CA ASN A 148 -32.13 7.90 57.69
C ASN A 148 -33.19 6.78 57.61
N GLU A 149 -32.95 5.72 56.84
CA GLU A 149 -33.84 4.56 56.78
C GLU A 149 -34.00 3.86 58.14
N ILE A 150 -32.90 3.68 58.87
CA ILE A 150 -32.91 3.08 60.21
C ILE A 150 -33.70 3.97 61.19
N CYS A 151 -33.46 5.28 61.18
CA CYS A 151 -34.17 6.24 62.02
C CYS A 151 -35.68 6.22 61.75
N LEU A 152 -36.10 6.18 60.49
CA LEU A 152 -37.52 6.08 60.12
C LEU A 152 -38.15 4.79 60.63
N LYS A 153 -37.49 3.64 60.40
CA LYS A 153 -37.96 2.33 60.90
C LYS A 153 -38.07 2.31 62.42
N LEU A 154 -37.06 2.82 63.12
CA LEU A 154 -37.04 2.89 64.58
C LEU A 154 -38.14 3.81 65.13
N THR A 155 -38.37 4.95 64.49
CA THR A 155 -39.43 5.90 64.86
C THR A 155 -40.80 5.24 64.70
N ASN A 156 -41.04 4.57 63.57
CA ASN A 156 -42.29 3.86 63.32
C ASN A 156 -42.52 2.72 64.33
N LEU A 157 -41.50 1.93 64.64
CA LEU A 157 -41.59 0.86 65.62
C LEU A 157 -41.87 1.40 67.03
N SER A 158 -41.18 2.48 67.42
CA SER A 158 -41.36 3.14 68.71
C SER A 158 -42.75 3.74 68.85
N LEU A 159 -43.26 4.38 67.78
CA LEU A 159 -44.62 4.92 67.73
C LEU A 159 -45.67 3.80 67.84
N SER A 160 -45.52 2.73 67.06
CA SER A 160 -46.39 1.55 67.14
C SER A 160 -46.40 0.94 68.54
N THR A 161 -45.23 0.74 69.14
CA THR A 161 -45.09 0.23 70.52
C THR A 161 -45.73 1.17 71.55
N ALA A 162 -45.58 2.49 71.39
CA ALA A 162 -46.20 3.48 72.26
C ALA A 162 -47.73 3.42 72.17
N VAL A 163 -48.28 3.35 70.95
CA VAL A 163 -49.72 3.19 70.69
C VAL A 163 -50.25 1.92 71.34
N GLU A 164 -49.55 0.79 71.19
CA GLU A 164 -49.92 -0.48 71.85
C GLU A 164 -49.93 -0.36 73.38
N LYS A 165 -48.89 0.25 73.98
CA LYS A 165 -48.81 0.46 75.43
C LYS A 165 -49.92 1.39 75.93
N ILE A 166 -50.25 2.44 75.18
CA ILE A 166 -51.37 3.35 75.49
C ILE A 166 -52.68 2.56 75.44
N ASN A 167 -52.93 1.82 74.36
CA ASN A 167 -54.15 1.01 74.21
C ASN A 167 -54.31 -0.01 75.35
N LYS A 168 -53.22 -0.65 75.79
CA LYS A 168 -53.22 -1.59 76.94
C LYS A 168 -53.48 -0.92 78.29
N LYS A 169 -53.04 0.33 78.49
CA LYS A 169 -53.22 1.10 79.74
C LYS A 169 -54.48 1.97 79.75
N LEU A 170 -55.19 2.07 78.63
CA LEU A 170 -56.34 2.94 78.47
C LEU A 170 -57.51 2.44 79.35
N ASN A 171 -57.91 3.25 80.32
CA ASN A 171 -59.08 3.00 81.16
C ASN A 171 -59.91 4.29 81.33
N SER A 172 -61.16 4.18 81.81
CA SER A 172 -62.10 5.31 81.90
C SER A 172 -61.54 6.50 82.70
N THR A 173 -60.80 6.24 83.77
CA THR A 173 -60.16 7.27 84.61
C THR A 173 -59.04 8.01 83.87
N TYR A 174 -58.18 7.27 83.17
CA TYR A 174 -57.08 7.85 82.39
C TYR A 174 -57.59 8.66 81.20
N GLN A 175 -58.63 8.18 80.51
CA GLN A 175 -59.29 8.92 79.42
C GLN A 175 -59.86 10.25 79.91
N LYS A 176 -60.64 10.25 81.02
CA LYS A 176 -61.18 11.49 81.60
C LYS A 176 -60.06 12.48 81.95
N LYS A 177 -58.97 12.01 82.58
CA LYS A 177 -57.82 12.84 82.93
C LYS A 177 -57.17 13.49 81.69
N VAL A 178 -56.94 12.74 80.61
CA VAL A 178 -56.36 13.27 79.37
C VAL A 178 -57.30 14.29 78.71
N ILE A 179 -58.62 14.02 78.70
CA ILE A 179 -59.62 14.95 78.15
C ILE A 179 -59.63 16.26 78.93
N THR A 180 -59.69 16.21 80.27
CA THR A 180 -59.63 17.43 81.12
C THR A 180 -58.35 18.22 80.87
N GLN A 181 -57.18 17.56 80.86
CA GLN A 181 -55.90 18.23 80.58
C GLN A 181 -55.84 18.87 79.17
N THR A 182 -56.50 18.25 78.19
CA THR A 182 -56.57 18.77 76.82
C THR A 182 -57.49 19.99 76.75
N ILE A 183 -58.63 19.94 77.43
CA ILE A 183 -59.56 21.08 77.59
C ILE A 183 -58.86 22.24 78.29
N ASP A 184 -58.11 21.98 79.37
CA ASP A 184 -57.38 23.03 80.11
C ASP A 184 -56.30 23.69 79.23
N LYS A 185 -55.53 22.89 78.47
CA LYS A 185 -54.54 23.41 77.52
C LYS A 185 -55.18 24.26 76.43
N LEU A 186 -56.31 23.81 75.86
CA LEU A 186 -57.04 24.58 74.85
C LEU A 186 -57.62 25.87 75.44
N SER A 187 -58.22 25.81 76.63
CA SER A 187 -58.74 26.98 77.34
C SER A 187 -57.65 28.01 77.61
N SER A 188 -56.48 27.59 78.10
CA SER A 188 -55.33 28.48 78.32
C SER A 188 -54.81 29.14 77.03
N LYS A 189 -54.88 28.45 75.89
CA LYS A 189 -54.44 28.97 74.58
C LYS A 189 -55.48 29.89 73.94
N VAL A 190 -56.77 29.63 74.16
CA VAL A 190 -57.88 30.50 73.72
C VAL A 190 -57.93 31.79 74.55
N VAL A 191 -57.67 31.71 75.87
CA VAL A 191 -57.59 32.89 76.75
C VAL A 191 -56.41 33.82 76.41
N SER A 192 -55.39 33.32 75.69
CA SER A 192 -54.25 34.13 75.22
C SER A 192 -54.43 34.82 73.87
N VAL A 193 -55.58 34.68 73.20
CA VAL A 193 -55.92 35.46 71.99
C VAL A 193 -56.85 36.61 72.39
N PRO A 194 -56.41 37.88 72.34
CA PRO A 194 -57.27 38.99 72.72
C PRO A 194 -58.42 39.13 71.71
N LEU A 195 -59.65 39.24 72.23
CA LEU A 195 -60.82 39.68 71.47
C LEU A 195 -60.52 41.06 70.88
N LYS A 196 -60.44 41.12 69.54
CA LYS A 196 -60.49 42.36 68.78
C LYS A 196 -61.92 42.55 68.28
#